data_AF-A0A4U7D5C4-F1
#
_entry.id   AF-A0A4U7D5C4-F1
#
_cell.length_a   1.000
_cell.length_b   1.000
_cell.length_c   1.000
_cell.angle_alpha   90.00
_cell.angle_beta   90.00
_cell.angle_gamma   90.00
#
_symmetry.space_group_name_H-M   'P 1'
#
loop_
_entity.id
_entity.type
_entity.pdbx_description
1 polymer ?
#
loop_
_entity_poly.entity_id
_entity_poly.type
_entity_poly.pdbx_seq_one_letter_code
_entity_poly.pdbx_strand_id
1 'polypeptide(L)' 'AWGLREDDVTPMVFPMFHTGGWNVLTVPFFQMGGRILLSPEVDPGRVLRDVERESATTLVAVPAVLRMM' A
#
# COMPACT_ATOMS: atom_id res chain seq x y z
N ALA A 1 16.56 -8.42 -0.94
CA ALA A 1 15.17 -8.18 -1.36
C ALA A 1 14.34 -7.89 -0.11
N TRP A 2 13.32 -7.03 -0.17
CA TRP A 2 12.62 -6.47 1.01
C TRP A 2 11.82 -7.47 1.88
N GLY A 3 12.03 -8.78 1.71
CA GLY A 3 11.37 -9.81 2.52
C GLY A 3 9.88 -9.99 2.25
N LEU A 4 9.38 -9.46 1.13
CA LEU A 4 7.98 -9.56 0.73
C LEU A 4 7.57 -11.02 0.49
N ARG A 5 6.32 -11.33 0.83
CA ARG A 5 5.69 -12.65 0.79
C ARG A 5 4.41 -12.62 -0.04
N GLU A 6 3.96 -13.78 -0.50
CA GLU A 6 2.73 -13.93 -1.28
C GLU A 6 1.45 -13.62 -0.47
N ASP A 7 1.51 -13.72 0.85
CA ASP A 7 0.42 -13.43 1.78
C ASP A 7 0.44 -11.99 2.33
N ASP A 8 1.36 -11.14 1.85
CA ASP A 8 1.42 -9.76 2.29
C ASP A 8 0.22 -8.94 1.80
N VAL A 9 -0.21 -8.00 2.64
CA VAL A 9 -1.31 -7.07 2.39
C VAL A 9 -0.81 -5.64 2.54
N THR A 10 -1.01 -4.81 1.51
CA THR A 10 -0.58 -3.39 1.54
C THR A 10 -1.70 -2.44 1.09
N PRO A 11 -1.98 -1.36 1.85
CA PRO A 11 -2.73 -0.22 1.34
C PRO A 11 -1.94 0.51 0.25
N MET A 12 -2.62 0.93 -0.81
CA MET A 12 -2.04 1.76 -1.86
C MET A 12 -2.30 3.23 -1.57
N VAL A 13 -1.28 3.94 -1.07
CA VAL A 13 -1.36 5.37 -0.75
C VAL A 13 -0.58 6.25 -1.74
N PHE A 14 -0.16 5.67 -2.86
CA PHE A 14 0.50 6.36 -3.95
C PHE A 14 -0.43 6.60 -5.13
N PRO A 15 -0.30 7.73 -5.85
CA PRO A 15 -1.04 7.95 -7.08
C PRO A 15 -0.58 6.98 -8.18
N MET A 16 -1.53 6.28 -8.80
CA MET A 16 -1.26 5.27 -9.83
C MET A 16 -0.76 5.85 -11.17
N PHE A 17 -0.93 7.15 -11.41
CA PHE A 17 -0.38 7.85 -12.58
C PHE A 17 1.13 8.13 -12.47
N HIS A 18 1.71 7.98 -11.29
CA HIS A 18 3.14 8.18 -11.04
C HIS A 18 3.85 6.82 -10.92
N THR A 19 5.12 6.75 -11.31
CA THR A 19 5.92 5.51 -11.24
C THR A 19 5.94 4.88 -9.84
N GLY A 20 5.93 5.72 -8.81
CA GLY A 20 5.81 5.28 -7.42
C GLY A 20 4.58 4.41 -7.13
N GLY A 21 3.43 4.69 -7.76
CA GLY A 21 2.19 3.96 -7.51
C GLY A 21 2.20 2.54 -8.06
N TRP A 22 2.68 2.35 -9.28
CA TRP A 22 2.68 1.02 -9.90
C TRP A 22 3.98 0.23 -9.67
N ASN A 23 5.14 0.88 -9.49
CA ASN A 23 6.43 0.18 -9.47
C ASN A 23 6.84 -0.30 -8.07
N VAL A 24 6.59 0.48 -7.01
CA VAL A 24 7.19 0.21 -5.68
C VAL A 24 6.66 -1.08 -5.06
N LEU A 25 5.33 -1.21 -4.93
CA LEU A 25 4.71 -2.42 -4.36
C LEU A 25 3.69 -3.07 -5.29
N THR A 26 2.99 -2.30 -6.15
CA THR A 26 1.89 -2.85 -6.96
C THR A 26 2.35 -3.97 -7.89
N VAL A 27 3.30 -3.73 -8.79
CA VAL A 27 3.80 -4.76 -9.72
C VAL A 27 4.46 -5.93 -8.98
N PRO A 28 5.36 -5.71 -7.99
CA PRO A 28 5.92 -6.80 -7.21
C PRO A 28 4.87 -7.68 -6.53
N PHE A 29 3.90 -7.08 -5.81
CA PHE A 29 2.83 -7.83 -5.14
C PHE A 29 1.97 -8.57 -6.16
N PHE A 30 1.61 -7.93 -7.27
CA PHE A 30 0.83 -8.57 -8.33
C PHE A 30 1.55 -9.79 -8.91
N GLN A 31 2.87 -9.73 -9.11
CA GLN A 31 3.67 -10.86 -9.58
C GLN A 31 3.81 -11.99 -8.55
N MET A 32 3.78 -11.67 -7.25
CA MET A 32 3.92 -12.64 -6.16
C MET A 32 2.59 -13.19 -5.65
N GLY A 33 1.45 -12.61 -6.02
CA GLY A 33 0.12 -12.98 -5.51
C GLY A 33 -0.32 -12.23 -4.24
N GLY A 34 0.44 -11.22 -3.82
CA GLY A 34 0.11 -10.37 -2.67
C GLY A 34 -1.16 -9.54 -2.88
N ARG A 35 -1.72 -9.02 -1.79
CA ARG A 35 -2.96 -8.26 -1.80
C ARG A 35 -2.71 -6.76 -1.71
N ILE A 36 -3.32 -6.01 -2.63
CA ILE A 36 -3.22 -4.55 -2.68
C ILE A 36 -4.61 -3.96 -2.43
N LEU A 37 -4.72 -3.07 -1.45
CA LEU A 37 -5.95 -2.33 -1.17
C LEU A 37 -5.91 -1.01 -1.93
N LEU A 38 -6.62 -0.95 -3.06
CA LEU A 38 -6.71 0.26 -3.87
C LEU A 38 -7.73 1.22 -3.28
N SER A 39 -7.30 2.46 -3.05
CA SER A 39 -8.18 3.58 -2.69
C SER A 39 -8.09 4.66 -3.77
N PRO A 40 -9.21 5.28 -4.19
CA PRO A 40 -9.19 6.35 -5.18
C PRO A 40 -8.48 7.61 -4.65
N GLU A 41 -8.49 7.81 -3.34
CA GLU A 41 -7.88 8.95 -2.65
C GLU A 41 -7.18 8.51 -1.36
N VAL A 42 -6.25 9.32 -0.88
CA VAL A 42 -5.60 9.10 0.41
C VAL A 42 -6.41 9.80 1.51
N ASP A 43 -7.27 9.03 2.18
CA ASP A 43 -7.94 9.43 3.42
C ASP A 43 -7.25 8.74 4.61
N PRO A 44 -6.54 9.46 5.50
CA PRO A 44 -5.78 8.87 6.60
C PRO A 44 -6.62 7.97 7.51
N GLY A 45 -7.85 8.40 7.82
CA GLY A 45 -8.77 7.62 8.66
C GLY A 45 -9.16 6.28 8.01
N ARG A 46 -9.44 6.27 6.70
CA ARG A 46 -9.70 5.04 5.94
C ARG A 46 -8.48 4.15 5.90
N VAL A 47 -7.29 4.69 5.63
CA VAL A 47 -6.07 3.89 5.59
C VAL A 47 -5.81 3.20 6.93
N LEU A 48 -5.94 3.92 8.06
CA LEU A 48 -5.76 3.32 9.39
C LEU A 48 -6.80 2.23 9.68
N ARG A 49 -8.07 2.43 9.30
CA ARG A 49 -9.11 1.39 9.40
C ARG A 49 -8.84 0.19 8.50
N ASP A 50 -8.31 0.41 7.31
CA ASP A 50 -7.97 -0.65 6.36
C ASP A 50 -6.76 -1.45 6.85
N VAL A 51 -5.76 -0.78 7.44
CA VAL A 51 -4.62 -1.44 8.09
C VAL A 51 -5.10 -2.41 9.18
N GLU A 52 -5.99 -1.97 10.06
CA GLU A 52 -6.55 -2.81 11.12
C GLU A 52 -7.44 -3.93 10.55
N ARG A 53 -8.44 -3.58 9.73
CA ARG A 53 -9.45 -4.53 9.23
C ARG A 53 -8.85 -5.63 8.36
N GLU A 54 -7.88 -5.28 7.52
CA GLU A 54 -7.28 -6.21 6.57
C GLU A 54 -5.98 -6.84 7.09
N SER A 55 -5.59 -6.53 8.34
CA SER A 55 -4.31 -6.96 8.93
C SER A 55 -3.13 -6.67 8.00
N ALA A 56 -3.03 -5.41 7.55
CA ALA A 56 -1.98 -5.01 6.61
C ALA A 56 -0.59 -5.34 7.17
N THR A 57 0.21 -6.07 6.39
CA THR A 57 1.56 -6.51 6.78
C THR A 57 2.62 -5.51 6.35
N THR A 58 2.30 -4.67 5.35
CA THR A 58 3.21 -3.68 4.80
C THR A 58 2.48 -2.34 4.60
N LEU A 59 3.17 -1.24 4.90
CA LEU A 59 2.74 0.11 4.53
C LEU A 59 3.95 0.89 4.03
N VAL A 60 3.90 1.33 2.78
CA VAL A 60 4.91 2.22 2.20
C VAL A 60 4.24 3.52 1.81
N ALA A 61 4.80 4.64 2.25
CA ALA A 61 4.25 5.97 2.06
C ALA A 61 5.36 7.02 1.97
N VAL A 62 5.08 8.17 1.35
CA VAL A 62 5.98 9.33 1.40
C VAL A 62 5.84 10.10 2.72
N PRO A 63 6.84 10.90 3.14
CA PRO A 63 6.78 11.68 4.37
C PRO A 63 5.54 12.59 4.49
N ALA A 64 5.03 13.12 3.38
CA ALA A 64 3.83 13.96 3.40
C ALA A 64 2.58 13.17 3.83
N VAL A 65 2.39 11.96 3.30
CA VAL A 65 1.27 11.07 3.66
C VAL A 65 1.38 10.64 5.12
N LEU A 66 2.57 10.26 5.57
CA LEU A 66 2.80 9.85 6.96
C LEU A 66 2.53 10.96 7.97
N ARG A 67 2.71 12.23 7.60
CA ARG A 67 2.40 13.38 8.48
C ARG A 67 0.90 13.66 8.61
N MET A 68 0.09 13.14 7.69
CA MET A 68 -1.37 13.28 7.71
C MET A 68 -2.06 12.15 8.50
N MET A 69 -1.31 11.08 8.81
CA MET A 69 -1.73 9.93 9.61
C MET A 69 -1.45 10.17 11.09
#